data_AF-M5E3L3-F1
#
_entry.id   AF-M5E3L3-F1
#
_cell.length_a   1.000
_cell.length_b   1.000
_cell.length_c   1.000
_cell.angle_alpha   90.00
_cell.angle_beta   90.00
_cell.angle_gamma   90.00
#
_symmetry.space_group_name_H-M   'P 1'
#
loop_
_entity.id
_entity.type
_entity.pdbx_description
1 polymer ?
#
loop_
_entity_poly.entity_id
_entity_poly.type
_entity_poly.pdbx_seq_one_letter_code
_entity_poly.pdbx_strand_id
1 'polypeptide(L)'
;MESVDVTAGLKEEGAIVVNTAKDGEKIRKKLKGYEGELFTVDVREISMATIGRYFPNTPMLSALVKVAGIMEEEDFVTEMEKLFKKKFASKPEVIDGNVEAVKKALKEVNAHG
;
A
#
# COMPACT_ATOMS: atom_id res chain seq x y z
N MET A 1 3.30 16.38 -1.05
CA MET A 1 3.81 16.57 0.32
C MET A 1 4.24 17.99 0.60
N GLU A 2 4.58 18.81 -0.40
CA GLU A 2 5.04 20.20 -0.17
C GLU A 2 3.89 21.21 -0.02
N SER A 3 2.66 20.86 -0.44
CA SER A 3 1.50 21.76 -0.41
C SER A 3 0.56 21.58 0.78
N VAL A 4 0.62 20.45 1.49
CA VAL A 4 -0.30 20.10 2.59
C VAL A 4 0.49 19.48 3.72
N ASP A 5 0.22 19.91 4.96
CA ASP A 5 0.77 19.28 6.15
C ASP A 5 0.10 17.93 6.39
N VAL A 6 0.75 16.87 5.93
CA VAL A 6 0.26 15.49 6.09
C VAL A 6 0.52 14.91 7.48
N THR A 7 1.26 15.64 8.33
CA THR A 7 1.63 15.21 9.69
C THR A 7 0.75 15.85 10.76
N ALA A 8 0.02 16.91 10.42
CA ALA A 8 -0.85 17.62 11.35
C ALA A 8 -1.93 16.69 11.94
N GLY A 9 -1.93 16.58 13.27
CA GLY A 9 -2.91 15.78 14.02
C GLY A 9 -2.62 14.28 14.08
N LEU A 10 -1.50 13.81 13.51
CA LEU A 10 -1.04 12.45 13.73
C LEU A 10 -0.46 12.30 15.14
N LYS A 11 -0.71 11.15 15.75
CA LYS A 11 -0.09 10.78 17.02
C LYS A 11 1.35 10.34 16.81
N GLU A 12 2.16 10.40 17.86
CA GLU A 12 3.56 9.95 17.83
C GLU A 12 3.66 8.45 17.51
N GLU A 13 2.74 7.64 18.03
CA GLU A 13 2.65 6.21 17.72
C GLU A 13 1.97 5.88 16.38
N GLY A 14 1.61 6.90 15.60
CA GLY A 14 0.99 6.70 14.29
C GLY A 14 1.97 6.20 13.24
N ALA A 15 1.42 5.74 12.12
CA ALA A 15 2.18 5.30 10.96
C ALA A 15 1.78 6.11 9.71
N ILE A 16 2.78 6.43 8.88
CA ILE A 16 2.58 7.04 7.56
C ILE A 16 2.99 6.04 6.49
N VAL A 17 2.07 5.74 5.56
CA VAL A 17 2.35 4.93 4.37
C VAL A 17 2.45 5.82 3.14
N VAL A 18 3.59 5.75 2.45
CA VAL A 18 3.88 6.60 1.29
C VAL A 18 4.04 5.77 0.03
N ASN A 19 3.20 6.06 -0.97
CA ASN A 19 3.40 5.57 -2.32
C ASN A 19 4.61 6.25 -2.96
N THR A 20 5.74 5.55 -3.06
CA THR A 20 6.94 6.09 -3.69
C THR A 20 7.99 5.02 -4.02
N ALA A 21 8.70 5.24 -5.12
CA ALA A 21 9.96 4.57 -5.46
C ALA A 21 11.19 5.18 -4.76
N LYS A 22 11.00 6.29 -4.03
CA LYS A 22 12.09 7.04 -3.43
C LYS A 22 12.55 6.39 -2.14
N ASP A 23 13.83 6.57 -1.86
CA ASP A 23 14.45 6.23 -0.60
C ASP A 23 13.70 6.82 0.62
N GLY A 24 13.54 5.99 1.66
CA GLY A 24 12.77 6.34 2.85
C GLY A 24 13.38 7.48 3.68
N GLU A 25 14.71 7.60 3.75
CA GLU A 25 15.37 8.71 4.45
C GLU A 25 15.04 10.05 3.78
N LYS A 26 14.98 10.07 2.45
CA LYS A 26 14.56 11.26 1.69
C LYS A 26 13.11 11.63 1.96
N ILE A 27 12.24 10.65 2.22
CA ILE A 27 10.84 10.89 2.60
C ILE A 27 10.76 11.39 4.03
N ARG A 28 11.50 10.79 4.98
CA ARG A 28 11.53 11.17 6.39
C ARG A 28 11.84 12.66 6.58
N LYS A 29 12.83 13.18 5.83
CA LYS A 29 13.20 14.61 5.81
C LYS A 29 12.04 15.54 5.44
N LYS A 30 11.01 15.06 4.74
CA LYS A 30 9.84 15.83 4.34
C LYS A 30 8.69 15.79 5.36
N LEU A 31 8.81 14.98 6.41
CA LEU A 31 7.75 14.78 7.42
C LEU A 31 7.90 15.71 8.64
N LYS A 32 8.59 16.84 8.50
CA LYS A 32 8.63 17.92 9.52
C LYS A 32 9.01 17.46 10.94
N GLY A 33 9.86 16.44 11.06
CA GLY A 33 10.27 15.90 12.37
C GLY A 33 9.28 14.91 12.98
N TYR A 34 8.29 14.41 12.23
CA TYR A 34 7.45 13.31 12.68
C TYR A 34 8.30 12.09 13.06
N GLU A 35 8.09 11.60 14.27
CA GLU A 35 8.87 10.51 14.87
C GLU A 35 8.20 9.14 14.75
N GLY A 36 6.92 9.11 14.38
CA GLY A 36 6.18 7.87 14.15
C GLY A 36 6.68 7.07 12.95
N GLU A 37 6.08 5.90 12.78
CA GLU A 37 6.56 4.92 11.80
C GLU A 37 6.39 5.42 10.37
N LEU A 38 7.40 5.19 9.55
CA LEU A 38 7.37 5.49 8.12
C LEU A 38 7.44 4.19 7.31
N PHE A 39 6.46 4.00 6.45
CA PHE A 39 6.44 2.92 5.48
C PHE A 39 6.41 3.45 4.06
N THR A 40 7.11 2.78 3.14
CA THR A 40 7.07 3.09 1.72
C THR A 40 6.72 1.87 0.90
N VAL A 41 6.03 2.09 -0.23
CA VAL A 41 5.71 1.06 -1.22
C VAL A 41 5.64 1.70 -2.60
N ASP A 42 6.25 1.08 -3.62
CA ASP A 42 6.09 1.52 -5.01
C ASP A 42 4.88 0.83 -5.64
N VAL A 43 3.70 1.39 -5.40
CA VAL A 43 2.47 0.82 -5.97
C VAL A 43 2.37 1.00 -7.47
N ARG A 44 3.17 1.91 -8.06
CA ARG A 44 3.19 2.11 -9.50
C ARG A 44 3.89 0.93 -10.16
N GLU A 45 5.07 0.55 -9.67
CA GLU A 45 5.77 -0.64 -10.13
C GLU A 45 4.87 -1.88 -9.99
N ILE A 46 4.30 -2.10 -8.80
CA ILE A 46 3.42 -3.24 -8.54
C ILE A 46 2.26 -3.28 -9.54
N SER A 47 1.51 -2.17 -9.67
CA SER A 47 0.34 -2.12 -10.54
C SER A 47 0.69 -2.37 -12.01
N MET A 48 1.80 -1.81 -12.48
CA MET A 48 2.26 -2.01 -13.85
C MET A 48 2.70 -3.46 -14.08
N ALA A 49 3.38 -4.07 -13.11
CA ALA A 49 3.87 -5.44 -13.21
C ALA A 49 2.77 -6.50 -13.15
N THR A 50 1.69 -6.26 -12.40
CA THR A 50 0.63 -7.27 -12.18
C THR A 50 -0.65 -7.01 -12.98
N ILE A 51 -1.03 -5.75 -13.19
CA ILE A 51 -2.29 -5.37 -13.84
C ILE A 51 -2.03 -4.75 -15.24
N GLY A 52 -0.79 -4.35 -15.54
CA GLY A 52 -0.43 -3.70 -16.81
C GLY A 52 -0.85 -2.23 -16.90
N ARG A 53 -1.39 -1.65 -15.82
CA ARG A 53 -1.85 -0.26 -15.75
C ARG A 53 -1.79 0.25 -14.32
N TYR A 54 -1.64 1.56 -14.17
CA TYR A 54 -1.49 2.18 -12.86
C TYR A 54 -2.82 2.28 -12.10
N PHE A 55 -3.04 1.36 -11.15
CA PHE A 55 -4.20 1.33 -10.26
C PHE A 55 -3.77 1.20 -8.80
N PRO A 56 -3.53 2.33 -8.12
CA PRO A 56 -2.90 2.34 -6.81
C PRO A 56 -3.79 1.79 -5.68
N ASN A 57 -5.12 1.81 -5.85
CA ASN A 57 -6.05 1.55 -4.75
C ASN A 57 -5.85 0.17 -4.10
N THR A 58 -5.77 -0.89 -4.92
CA THR A 58 -5.63 -2.27 -4.43
C THR A 58 -4.30 -2.47 -3.67
N PRO A 59 -3.14 -2.12 -4.25
CA PRO A 59 -1.87 -2.15 -3.51
C PRO A 59 -1.85 -1.25 -2.26
N MET A 60 -2.38 -0.03 -2.32
CA MET A 60 -2.37 0.90 -1.18
C MET A 60 -3.23 0.40 -0.03
N LEU A 61 -4.39 -0.17 -0.31
CA LEU A 61 -5.23 -0.80 0.72
C LEU A 61 -4.48 -1.95 1.38
N SER A 62 -3.79 -2.77 0.59
CA SER A 62 -3.01 -3.90 1.10
C SER A 62 -1.87 -3.43 2.00
N ALA A 63 -1.16 -2.37 1.60
CA ALA A 63 -0.11 -1.77 2.42
C ALA A 63 -0.66 -1.22 3.74
N LEU A 64 -1.83 -0.57 3.71
CA LEU A 64 -2.48 -0.06 4.92
C LEU A 64 -2.90 -1.18 5.87
N VAL A 65 -3.48 -2.27 5.35
CA VAL A 65 -3.89 -3.43 6.16
C VAL A 65 -2.70 -4.07 6.85
N LYS A 66 -1.59 -4.27 6.13
CA LYS A 66 -0.35 -4.79 6.70
C LYS A 66 0.19 -3.91 7.82
N VAL A 67 0.30 -2.60 7.56
CA VAL A 67 0.86 -1.64 8.52
C VAL A 67 -0.05 -1.50 9.75
N ALA A 68 -1.36 -1.49 9.55
CA ALA A 68 -2.30 -1.35 10.65
C ALA A 68 -2.49 -2.63 11.48
N GLY A 69 -2.06 -3.80 10.97
CA GLY A 69 -2.17 -5.09 11.67
C GLY A 69 -3.62 -5.47 12.04
N ILE A 70 -4.60 -4.99 11.28
CA ILE A 70 -6.03 -5.12 11.62
C ILE A 70 -6.60 -6.52 11.35
N MET A 71 -5.90 -7.34 10.57
CA MET A 71 -6.26 -8.73 10.27
C MET A 71 -5.05 -9.49 9.71
N GLU A 72 -5.14 -10.82 9.72
CA GLU A 72 -4.12 -11.69 9.12
C GLU A 72 -4.03 -11.51 7.60
N GLU A 73 -2.81 -11.55 7.06
CA GLU A 73 -2.55 -11.32 5.64
C GLU A 73 -3.25 -12.35 4.74
N GLU A 74 -3.30 -13.61 5.17
CA GLU A 74 -3.91 -14.71 4.43
C GLU A 74 -5.43 -14.57 4.32
N ASP A 75 -6.08 -14.17 5.41
CA ASP A 75 -7.51 -13.87 5.45
C ASP A 75 -7.82 -12.68 4.53
N PHE A 76 -6.99 -11.64 4.56
CA PHE A 76 -7.16 -10.47 3.72
C PHE A 76 -7.06 -10.81 2.23
N VAL A 77 -6.03 -11.59 1.82
CA VAL A 77 -5.88 -12.05 0.43
C VAL A 77 -7.11 -12.86 -0.01
N THR A 78 -7.59 -13.75 0.85
CA THR A 78 -8.76 -14.59 0.57
C THR A 78 -10.03 -13.77 0.36
N GLU A 79 -10.29 -12.77 1.21
CA GLU A 79 -11.46 -11.89 1.06
C GLU A 79 -11.35 -10.99 -0.16
N MET A 80 -10.16 -10.45 -0.44
CA MET A 80 -9.92 -9.64 -1.65
C MET A 80 -10.16 -10.43 -2.93
N GLU A 81 -9.71 -11.70 -2.98
CA GLU A 81 -9.97 -12.57 -4.12
C GLU A 81 -11.47 -12.83 -4.34
N LYS A 82 -12.23 -13.11 -3.27
CA LYS A 82 -13.70 -13.26 -3.34
C LYS A 82 -14.37 -11.98 -3.86
N LEU A 83 -13.95 -10.81 -3.36
CA LEU A 83 -14.47 -9.51 -3.78
C LEU A 83 -14.20 -9.26 -5.27
N PHE A 84 -13.00 -9.56 -5.75
CA PHE A 84 -12.65 -9.41 -7.17
C PHE A 84 -13.40 -10.39 -8.06
N LYS A 85 -13.53 -11.66 -7.66
CA LYS A 85 -14.35 -12.65 -8.38
C LYS A 85 -15.80 -12.20 -8.54
N LYS A 86 -16.39 -11.62 -7.49
CA LYS A 86 -17.75 -11.06 -7.56
C LYS A 86 -17.82 -9.84 -8.47
N LYS A 87 -16.88 -8.90 -8.33
CA LYS A 87 -16.88 -7.61 -9.04
C LYS A 87 -16.51 -7.73 -10.53
N PHE A 88 -15.66 -8.69 -10.87
CA PHE A 88 -15.05 -8.84 -12.20
C PHE A 88 -15.26 -10.24 -12.78
N ALA A 89 -16.40 -10.88 -12.48
CA ALA A 89 -16.70 -12.27 -12.86
C ALA A 89 -16.47 -12.60 -14.35
N SER A 90 -16.59 -11.61 -15.24
CA SER A 90 -16.38 -11.77 -16.69
C SER A 90 -14.96 -11.43 -17.18
N LYS A 91 -14.01 -11.11 -16.28
CA LYS A 91 -12.65 -10.63 -16.61
C LYS A 91 -11.59 -11.31 -15.74
N PRO A 92 -11.28 -12.59 -15.98
CA PRO A 92 -10.32 -13.37 -15.17
C PRO A 92 -8.93 -12.71 -15.10
N GLU A 93 -8.46 -12.10 -16.19
CA GLU A 93 -7.18 -11.40 -16.24
C GLU A 93 -7.10 -10.21 -15.28
N VAL A 94 -8.23 -9.56 -15.01
CA VAL A 94 -8.32 -8.46 -14.03
C VAL A 94 -8.34 -9.01 -12.61
N ILE A 95 -8.93 -10.18 -12.38
CA ILE A 95 -8.97 -10.82 -11.05
C ILE A 95 -7.55 -11.23 -10.66
N ASP A 96 -6.88 -12.02 -11.48
CA ASP A 96 -5.55 -12.57 -11.18
C ASP A 96 -4.53 -11.44 -10.96
N GLY A 97 -4.54 -10.43 -11.84
CA GLY A 97 -3.65 -9.28 -11.71
C GLY A 97 -3.89 -8.48 -10.43
N ASN A 98 -5.14 -8.30 -10.00
CA ASN A 98 -5.42 -7.60 -8.74
C ASN A 98 -5.04 -8.44 -7.51
N VAL A 99 -5.26 -9.75 -7.52
CA VAL A 99 -4.85 -10.65 -6.42
C VAL A 99 -3.33 -10.66 -6.26
N GLU A 100 -2.59 -10.74 -7.37
CA GLU A 100 -1.12 -10.65 -7.32
C GLU A 100 -0.65 -9.25 -6.90
N ALA A 101 -1.37 -8.19 -7.26
CA ALA A 101 -1.09 -6.84 -6.76
C ALA A 101 -1.23 -6.75 -5.23
N VAL A 102 -2.24 -7.40 -4.64
CA VAL A 102 -2.42 -7.49 -3.18
C VAL A 102 -1.21 -8.18 -2.54
N LYS A 103 -0.89 -9.39 -3.00
CA LYS A 103 0.21 -10.20 -2.44
C LYS A 103 1.55 -9.50 -2.55
N LYS A 104 1.84 -8.87 -3.69
CA LYS A 104 3.08 -8.09 -3.88
C LYS A 104 3.13 -6.89 -2.95
N ALA A 105 2.05 -6.13 -2.84
CA ALA A 105 2.01 -4.97 -1.95
C ALA A 105 2.25 -5.36 -0.49
N LEU A 106 1.65 -6.46 -0.01
CA LEU A 106 1.92 -7.00 1.33
C LEU A 106 3.41 -7.31 1.50
N LYS A 107 4.08 -7.90 0.51
CA LYS A 107 5.51 -8.24 0.60
C LYS A 107 6.45 -7.03 0.50
N GLU A 108 6.10 -6.05 -0.33
CA GLU A 108 6.97 -4.95 -0.74
C GLU A 108 6.79 -3.66 0.10
N VAL A 109 5.98 -3.70 1.17
CA VAL A 109 6.01 -2.64 2.19
C VAL A 109 7.36 -2.65 2.90
N ASN A 110 8.07 -1.53 2.84
CA ASN A 110 9.34 -1.33 3.52
C ASN A 110 9.14 -0.40 4.72
N ALA A 111 9.62 -0.81 5.89
CA ALA A 111 9.62 -0.01 7.11
C ALA A 111 10.91 0.82 7.21
N HIS A 112 10.79 2.05 7.70
CA HIS A 112 11.89 2.99 7.91
C HIS A 112 11.78 3.53 9.34
N GLY A 113 12.77 3.19 10.17
CA GLY A 113 12.93 3.71 11.54
C GLY A 113 13.39 5.15 11.59
#